data_AF-A0A9D9IMY7-F1
#
_entry.id   AF-A0A9D9IMY7-F1
#
_cell.length_a   1.000
_cell.length_b   1.000
_cell.length_c   1.000
_cell.angle_alpha   90.00
_cell.angle_beta   90.00
_cell.angle_gamma   90.00
#
_symmetry.space_group_name_H-M   'P 1'
#
loop_
_entity.id
_entity.type
_entity.pdbx_description
1 polymer ?
#
loop_
_entity_poly.entity_id
_entity_poly.type
_entity_poly.pdbx_seq_one_letter_code
_entity_poly.pdbx_strand_id
1 'polypeptide(L)'
;MLGYMDREALEKTQQDRIVTFYSRTKGRLWTKGETSGNFMDVVSIAKDCDSDTILIRVIPRGPACHLGTVSCFAEETVRERVKTGDAGHYTEGFIRKLEQVIRQRHRDMPEGSYTSRLFNAGVAKIAQKVGEEAVETVIEAVAGNRDAMIYEASDLVYHLLVLLEATGCSISDLEKELERRHR
;
A
#
# COMPACT_ATOMS: atom_id res chain seq x y z
N MET A 1 9.51 0.74 11.68
CA MET A 1 10.29 1.08 12.89
C MET A 1 11.77 0.97 12.59
N LEU A 2 12.64 1.62 13.35
CA LEU A 2 14.09 1.40 13.32
C LEU A 2 14.51 0.74 14.64
N GLY A 3 15.38 -0.25 14.57
CA GLY A 3 15.94 -0.93 15.74
C GLY A 3 17.38 -1.32 15.47
N TYR A 4 18.07 -1.76 16.52
CA TYR A 4 19.49 -2.11 16.47
C TYR A 4 19.65 -3.59 16.78
N MET A 5 20.52 -4.25 16.04
CA MET A 5 20.90 -5.65 16.26
C MET A 5 22.40 -5.69 16.49
N ASP A 6 22.83 -6.46 17.47
CA ASP A 6 24.17 -7.03 17.47
C ASP A 6 24.19 -8.34 16.66
N ARG A 7 25.33 -9.02 16.64
CA ARG A 7 25.46 -10.29 15.90
C ARG A 7 24.48 -11.34 16.42
N GLU A 8 24.36 -11.48 17.73
CA GLU A 8 23.51 -12.49 18.35
C GLU A 8 22.01 -12.24 18.06
N ALA A 9 21.56 -10.99 18.08
CA ALA A 9 20.19 -10.62 17.70
C ALA A 9 19.90 -10.94 16.23
N LEU A 10 20.85 -10.70 15.33
CA LEU A 10 20.70 -11.02 13.91
C LEU A 10 20.65 -12.54 13.67
N GLU A 11 21.53 -13.31 14.30
CA GLU A 11 21.56 -14.77 14.21
C GLU A 11 20.25 -15.37 14.72
N LYS A 12 19.76 -14.91 15.88
CA LYS A 12 18.46 -15.33 16.42
C LYS A 12 17.30 -14.97 15.50
N THR A 13 17.34 -13.78 14.89
CA THR A 13 16.32 -13.36 13.91
C THR A 13 16.30 -14.26 12.66
N GLN A 14 17.48 -14.67 12.18
CA GLN A 14 17.60 -15.58 11.05
C GLN A 14 17.08 -16.98 11.38
N GLN A 15 17.41 -17.49 12.57
CA GLN A 15 17.00 -18.80 13.05
C GLN A 15 15.50 -18.90 13.31
N ASP A 16 14.97 -17.97 14.12
CA ASP A 16 13.59 -18.04 14.60
C ASP A 16 12.58 -17.49 13.58
N ARG A 17 13.07 -16.77 12.57
CA ARG A 17 12.25 -16.02 11.60
C ARG A 17 11.30 -15.03 12.26
N ILE A 18 11.67 -14.53 13.45
CA ILE A 18 10.98 -13.46 14.18
C ILE A 18 12.00 -12.39 14.52
N VAL A 19 11.65 -11.12 14.29
CA VAL A 19 12.57 -9.99 14.54
C VAL A 19 12.97 -9.91 16.02
N THR A 20 14.27 -10.05 16.25
CA THR A 20 14.92 -9.87 17.55
C THR A 20 15.90 -8.72 17.47
N PHE A 21 15.79 -7.77 18.40
CA PHE A 21 16.71 -6.64 18.53
C PHE A 21 17.66 -6.85 19.71
N TYR A 22 18.75 -6.08 19.73
CA TYR A 22 19.53 -5.86 20.93
C TYR A 22 19.10 -4.55 21.60
N SER A 23 18.55 -4.65 22.82
CA SER A 23 18.17 -3.47 23.59
C SER A 23 19.41 -2.85 24.24
N ARG A 24 19.94 -1.79 23.64
CA ARG A 24 21.11 -1.06 24.19
C ARG A 24 20.89 -0.56 25.63
N THR A 25 19.65 -0.20 25.98
CA THR A 25 19.30 0.25 27.34
C THR A 25 19.22 -0.90 28.35
N LYS A 26 18.74 -2.07 27.94
CA LYS A 26 18.58 -3.23 28.83
C LYS A 26 19.77 -4.21 28.80
N GLY A 27 20.71 -4.02 27.87
CA GLY A 27 21.87 -4.89 27.70
C GLY A 27 21.51 -6.35 27.38
N ARG A 28 20.42 -6.58 26.63
CA ARG A 28 19.94 -7.93 26.32
C ARG A 28 19.24 -8.00 24.97
N LEU A 29 19.12 -9.22 24.45
CA LEU A 29 18.21 -9.55 23.36
C LEU A 29 16.76 -9.23 23.75
N TRP A 30 16.00 -8.72 22.78
CA TRP A 30 14.59 -8.36 22.92
C TRP A 30 13.85 -8.78 21.65
N THR A 31 12.99 -9.79 21.74
CA THR A 31 12.20 -10.25 20.60
C THR A 31 10.98 -9.34 20.46
N LYS A 32 10.81 -8.71 19.30
CA LYS A 32 9.68 -7.80 19.08
C LYS A 32 8.38 -8.58 19.23
N GLY A 33 7.53 -8.15 20.16
CA GLY A 33 6.28 -8.82 20.48
C GLY A 33 6.32 -9.68 21.75
N GLU A 34 7.48 -9.90 22.37
CA GLU A 34 7.60 -10.76 23.57
C GLU A 34 6.71 -10.32 24.75
N THR A 35 6.35 -9.03 24.83
CA THR A 35 5.43 -8.49 25.84
C THR A 35 4.04 -8.21 25.28
N SER A 36 3.93 -7.83 24.01
CA SER A 36 2.68 -7.31 23.44
C SER A 36 1.93 -8.30 22.56
N GLY A 37 2.49 -9.46 22.24
CA GLY A 37 1.98 -10.40 21.24
C GLY A 37 2.14 -9.95 19.77
N ASN A 38 2.47 -8.68 19.52
CA ASN A 38 2.65 -8.12 18.18
C ASN A 38 4.04 -8.47 17.62
N PHE A 39 4.21 -9.73 17.25
CA PHE A 39 5.43 -10.25 16.61
C PHE A 39 5.57 -9.74 15.17
N MET A 40 6.78 -9.87 14.63
CA MET A 40 7.11 -9.53 13.24
C MET A 40 7.80 -10.73 12.59
N ASP A 41 7.07 -11.43 11.71
CA ASP A 41 7.57 -12.59 10.99
C ASP A 41 8.47 -12.16 9.84
N VAL A 42 9.69 -12.68 9.79
CA VAL A 42 10.69 -12.32 8.78
C VAL A 42 10.31 -12.90 7.42
N VAL A 43 10.24 -12.04 6.41
CA VAL A 43 10.10 -12.42 5.00
C VAL A 43 11.47 -12.46 4.35
N SER A 44 12.20 -11.34 4.39
CA SER A 44 13.54 -11.20 3.80
C SER A 44 14.43 -10.30 4.63
N ILE A 45 15.74 -10.52 4.54
CA ILE A 45 16.78 -9.67 5.11
C ILE A 45 17.71 -9.27 3.96
N ALA A 46 17.95 -7.98 3.80
CA ALA A 46 18.89 -7.42 2.84
C ALA A 46 19.86 -6.50 3.56
N LYS A 47 21.08 -6.38 3.04
CA LYS A 47 22.04 -5.35 3.44
C LYS A 47 22.08 -4.25 2.38
N ASP A 48 22.46 -3.05 2.77
CA ASP A 48 22.77 -1.97 1.84
C ASP A 48 24.16 -2.15 1.17
N CYS A 49 24.57 -1.15 0.38
CA CYS A 49 25.74 -1.24 -0.48
C CYS A 49 27.07 -1.17 0.28
N ASP A 50 27.13 -0.40 1.35
CA ASP A 50 28.28 -0.28 2.27
C ASP A 50 28.18 -1.23 3.47
N SER A 51 27.09 -2.00 3.57
CA SER A 51 26.89 -3.07 4.56
C SER A 51 26.87 -2.58 6.01
N ASP A 52 26.39 -1.35 6.24
CA ASP A 52 26.22 -0.78 7.58
C ASP A 52 24.77 -0.83 8.08
N THR A 53 23.81 -1.06 7.17
CA THR A 53 22.39 -1.15 7.49
C THR A 53 21.77 -2.42 6.91
N ILE A 54 20.84 -3.01 7.67
CA ILE A 54 20.02 -4.13 7.22
C ILE A 54 18.55 -3.70 7.08
N LEU A 55 17.94 -4.06 5.95
CA LEU A 55 16.51 -3.96 5.70
C LEU A 55 15.84 -5.31 5.91
N ILE A 56 14.98 -5.40 6.91
CA ILE A 56 14.17 -6.60 7.19
C ILE A 56 12.72 -6.33 6.77
N ARG A 57 12.25 -7.09 5.78
CA ARG A 57 10.82 -7.10 5.40
C ARG A 57 10.09 -8.12 6.26
N VAL A 58 8.93 -7.74 6.79
CA VAL A 58 8.19 -8.55 7.76
C VAL A 58 6.69 -8.59 7.49
N ILE A 59 6.02 -9.63 7.98
CA ILE A 59 4.57 -9.67 8.16
C ILE A 59 4.28 -9.42 9.65
N PRO A 60 3.63 -8.32 10.03
CA PRO A 60 3.33 -8.03 11.42
C PRO A 60 2.09 -8.81 11.91
N ARG A 61 2.15 -9.38 13.12
CA ARG A 61 1.01 -10.06 13.79
C ARG A 61 0.13 -9.13 14.62
N GLY A 62 0.06 -7.85 14.26
CA GLY A 62 -0.62 -6.80 15.02
C GLY A 62 0.05 -5.44 14.82
N PRO A 63 -0.43 -4.37 15.47
CA PRO A 63 0.17 -3.05 15.31
C PRO A 63 1.63 -3.04 15.77
N ALA A 64 2.50 -2.47 14.93
CA ALA A 64 3.92 -2.34 15.24
C ALA A 64 4.17 -1.32 16.35
N CYS A 65 3.35 -0.27 16.41
CA CYS A 65 3.50 0.85 17.33
C CYS A 65 2.73 0.63 18.64
N HIS A 66 3.25 1.20 19.73
CA HIS A 66 2.61 1.19 21.04
C HIS A 66 1.34 2.06 21.10
N LEU A 67 1.13 2.94 20.13
CA LEU A 67 -0.10 3.74 19.96
C LEU A 67 -1.20 2.99 19.18
N GLY A 68 -1.00 1.71 18.84
CA GLY A 68 -1.95 0.94 18.05
C GLY A 68 -1.88 1.21 16.54
N THR A 69 -0.98 2.08 16.08
CA THR A 69 -0.76 2.33 14.65
C THR A 69 0.15 1.28 13.99
N VAL A 70 0.07 1.18 12.66
CA VAL A 70 0.87 0.22 11.86
C VAL A 70 2.36 0.55 11.81
N SER A 71 2.75 1.79 12.10
CA SER A 71 4.14 2.27 12.07
C SER A 71 4.38 3.28 13.20
N CYS A 72 5.62 3.34 13.68
CA CYS A 72 6.08 4.43 14.56
C CYS A 72 6.13 5.78 13.83
N PHE A 73 6.18 5.75 12.50
CA PHE A 73 6.19 6.93 11.62
C PHE A 73 4.81 7.07 10.96
N ALA A 74 3.80 7.46 11.74
CA ALA A 74 2.47 7.75 11.17
C ALA A 74 2.54 8.95 10.20
N GLU A 75 1.60 9.01 9.24
CA GLU A 75 1.51 9.81 8.00
C GLU A 75 1.92 11.31 8.01
N GLU A 76 2.38 11.90 9.12
CA GLU A 76 2.73 13.32 9.19
C GLU A 76 4.14 13.66 8.67
N THR A 77 5.06 12.71 8.54
CA THR A 77 6.49 13.09 8.39
C THR A 77 7.04 13.21 6.96
N VAL A 78 6.28 12.93 5.88
CA VAL A 78 6.78 13.17 4.52
C VAL A 78 5.67 13.62 3.56
N ARG A 79 5.15 14.85 3.74
CA ARG A 79 4.37 15.54 2.70
C ARG A 79 5.23 16.45 1.82
N GLU A 80 6.49 16.69 2.18
CA GLU A 80 7.42 17.29 1.23
C GLU A 80 7.84 16.22 0.23
N ARG A 81 7.38 16.39 -1.01
CA ARG A 81 7.86 15.64 -2.18
C ARG A 81 9.38 15.85 -2.29
N VAL A 82 10.16 15.01 -1.62
CA VAL A 82 11.55 14.81 -2.01
C VAL A 82 11.48 14.22 -3.41
N LYS A 83 11.93 14.98 -4.41
CA LYS A 83 12.16 14.48 -5.76
C LYS A 83 13.34 13.51 -5.70
N THR A 84 13.14 12.32 -5.14
CA THR A 84 14.14 11.25 -5.27
C THR A 84 14.01 10.70 -6.67
N GLY A 85 14.93 11.11 -7.54
CA GLY A 85 15.23 10.34 -8.74
C GLY A 85 15.58 8.91 -8.33
N ASP A 86 14.96 7.97 -9.03
CA ASP A 86 15.52 6.65 -9.32
C ASP A 86 15.88 5.72 -8.14
N ALA A 87 15.14 5.79 -7.02
CA ALA A 87 15.21 4.77 -5.98
C ALA A 87 13.81 4.24 -5.69
N GLY A 88 13.57 2.97 -6.07
CA GLY A 88 12.32 2.22 -5.95
C GLY A 88 11.81 2.04 -4.53
N HIS A 89 11.33 3.13 -3.93
CA HIS A 89 10.48 3.11 -2.75
C HIS A 89 9.02 3.16 -3.20
N TYR A 90 8.29 2.07 -2.97
CA TYR A 90 6.83 2.01 -3.01
C TYR A 90 6.26 2.93 -1.92
N THR A 91 6.31 4.23 -2.15
CA THR A 91 5.28 5.11 -1.60
C THR A 91 3.98 4.63 -2.24
N GLU A 92 2.98 4.26 -1.44
CA GLU A 92 1.66 3.90 -1.95
C GLU A 92 1.18 5.08 -2.82
N GLY A 93 1.25 4.93 -4.14
CA GLY A 93 0.84 5.98 -5.08
C GLY A 93 -0.61 6.38 -4.81
N PHE A 94 -1.00 7.58 -5.23
CA PHE A 94 -2.34 8.12 -4.95
C PHE A 94 -3.47 7.16 -5.36
N ILE A 95 -3.29 6.36 -6.42
CA ILE A 95 -4.23 5.33 -6.86
C ILE A 95 -4.49 4.26 -5.79
N ARG A 96 -3.46 3.78 -5.09
CA ARG A 96 -3.63 2.80 -3.99
C ARG A 96 -4.30 3.42 -2.78
N LYS A 97 -3.95 4.67 -2.45
CA LYS A 97 -4.65 5.43 -1.42
C LYS A 97 -6.13 5.59 -1.76
N LEU A 98 -6.44 5.89 -3.02
CA LEU A 98 -7.81 6.00 -3.52
C LEU A 98 -8.56 4.67 -3.45
N GLU A 99 -7.93 3.55 -3.81
CA GLU A 99 -8.49 2.20 -3.65
C GLU A 99 -8.87 1.93 -2.18
N GLN A 100 -8.00 2.24 -1.22
CA GLN A 100 -8.30 2.11 0.21
C GLN A 100 -9.49 2.96 0.63
N VAL A 101 -9.59 4.21 0.15
CA VAL A 101 -10.72 5.10 0.42
C VAL A 101 -12.03 4.54 -0.16
N ILE A 102 -11.99 4.00 -1.39
CA ILE A 102 -13.15 3.37 -2.03
C ILE A 102 -13.61 2.16 -1.22
N ARG A 103 -12.70 1.27 -0.83
CA ARG A 103 -13.00 0.12 0.02
C ARG A 103 -13.61 0.52 1.37
N GLN A 104 -13.06 1.55 2.01
CA GLN A 104 -13.60 2.06 3.27
C GLN A 104 -15.04 2.57 3.08
N ARG A 105 -15.30 3.32 2.00
CA ARG A 105 -16.64 3.80 1.67
C ARG A 105 -17.61 2.68 1.30
N HIS A 106 -17.14 1.62 0.65
CA HIS A 106 -17.95 0.44 0.36
C HIS A 106 -18.40 -0.27 1.64
N ARG A 107 -17.49 -0.36 2.63
CA ARG A 107 -17.78 -0.95 3.93
C ARG A 107 -18.73 -0.09 4.77
N ASP A 108 -18.44 1.19 4.87
CA ASP A 108 -19.14 2.09 5.81
C ASP A 108 -20.43 2.65 5.23
N MET A 109 -20.57 2.65 3.91
CA MET A 109 -21.71 3.20 3.16
C MET A 109 -22.16 4.58 3.68
N PRO A 110 -21.25 5.59 3.78
CA PRO A 110 -21.60 6.89 4.31
C PRO A 110 -22.67 7.58 3.47
N GLU A 111 -23.62 8.24 4.15
CA GLU A 111 -24.73 8.95 3.52
C GLU A 111 -24.23 10.11 2.63
N GLY A 112 -24.91 10.34 1.50
CA GLY A 112 -24.57 11.40 0.55
C GLY A 112 -23.31 11.18 -0.32
N SER A 113 -22.48 10.18 0.00
CA SER A 113 -21.27 9.86 -0.79
C SER A 113 -21.62 9.38 -2.20
N TYR A 114 -20.95 9.94 -3.21
CA TYR A 114 -21.04 9.46 -4.60
C TYR A 114 -20.70 7.97 -4.72
N THR A 115 -19.66 7.53 -4.01
CA THR A 115 -19.20 6.14 -4.03
C THR A 115 -20.27 5.19 -3.47
N SER A 116 -20.94 5.57 -2.39
CA SER A 116 -22.05 4.78 -1.81
C SER A 116 -23.23 4.68 -2.79
N ARG A 117 -23.54 5.76 -3.52
CA ARG A 117 -24.59 5.74 -4.56
C ARG A 117 -24.26 4.78 -5.70
N LEU A 118 -23.00 4.73 -6.13
CA LEU A 118 -22.54 3.77 -7.15
C LEU A 118 -22.71 2.32 -6.68
N PHE A 119 -22.26 1.99 -5.46
CA PHE A 119 -22.42 0.64 -4.91
C PHE A 119 -23.90 0.25 -4.75
N ASN A 120 -24.74 1.16 -4.27
CA ASN A 120 -26.19 0.94 -4.17
C ASN A 120 -26.86 0.73 -5.53
N ALA A 121 -26.35 1.35 -6.61
CA ALA A 121 -26.85 1.16 -7.96
C ALA A 121 -26.40 -0.17 -8.60
N GLY A 122 -25.41 -0.85 -8.01
CA GLY A 122 -24.95 -2.17 -8.41
C GLY A 122 -23.96 -2.19 -9.58
N VAL A 123 -23.39 -3.38 -9.82
CA VAL A 123 -22.29 -3.62 -10.77
C VAL A 123 -22.63 -3.14 -12.18
N ALA A 124 -23.87 -3.32 -12.65
CA ALA A 124 -24.28 -2.89 -13.99
C ALA A 124 -24.13 -1.38 -14.19
N LYS A 125 -24.51 -0.56 -13.20
CA LYS A 125 -24.39 0.90 -13.29
C LYS A 125 -22.94 1.35 -13.21
N ILE A 126 -22.14 0.69 -12.38
CA ILE A 126 -20.70 0.95 -12.26
C ILE A 126 -20.00 0.63 -13.59
N ALA A 127 -20.28 -0.53 -14.18
CA ALA A 127 -19.71 -0.95 -15.46
C ALA A 127 -20.14 -0.02 -16.61
N GLN A 128 -21.38 0.48 -16.59
CA GLN A 128 -21.82 1.51 -17.52
C GLN A 128 -20.93 2.76 -17.44
N LYS A 129 -20.65 3.27 -16.23
CA LYS A 129 -19.74 4.41 -16.05
C LYS A 129 -18.36 4.13 -16.63
N VAL A 130 -17.76 2.98 -16.34
CA VAL A 130 -16.46 2.59 -16.92
C VAL A 130 -16.48 2.66 -18.46
N GLY A 131 -17.57 2.19 -19.09
CA GLY A 131 -17.74 2.28 -20.53
C GLY A 131 -17.86 3.70 -21.07
N GLU A 132 -18.64 4.56 -20.39
CA GLU A 132 -18.79 5.98 -20.74
C GLU A 132 -17.43 6.70 -20.71
N GLU A 133 -16.73 6.64 -19.57
CA GLU A 133 -15.44 7.33 -19.39
C GLU A 133 -14.36 6.83 -20.36
N ALA A 134 -14.39 5.55 -20.72
CA ALA A 134 -13.47 4.98 -21.70
C ALA A 134 -13.68 5.57 -23.10
N VAL A 135 -14.94 5.75 -23.51
CA VAL A 135 -15.27 6.35 -24.80
C VAL A 135 -14.89 7.83 -24.80
N GLU A 136 -15.22 8.56 -23.73
CA GLU A 136 -14.88 9.98 -23.58
C GLU A 136 -13.35 10.20 -23.60
N THR A 137 -12.59 9.37 -22.88
CA THR A 137 -11.11 9.39 -22.91
C THR A 137 -10.56 9.24 -24.33
N VAL A 138 -11.09 8.31 -25.12
CA VAL A 138 -10.65 8.07 -26.50
C VAL A 138 -11.01 9.25 -27.41
N ILE A 139 -12.20 9.82 -27.24
CA ILE A 139 -12.64 11.00 -28.01
C ILE A 139 -11.70 12.16 -27.78
N GLU A 140 -11.41 12.50 -26.52
CA GLU A 140 -10.54 13.63 -26.19
C GLU A 140 -9.08 13.39 -26.60
N ALA A 141 -8.61 12.14 -26.54
CA ALA A 141 -7.30 11.77 -27.07
C ALA A 141 -7.20 12.01 -28.59
N VAL A 142 -8.22 11.61 -29.36
CA VAL A 142 -8.29 11.82 -30.81
C VAL A 142 -8.43 13.30 -31.15
N ALA A 143 -9.17 14.06 -30.34
CA ALA A 143 -9.31 15.50 -30.49
C ALA A 143 -8.02 16.29 -30.17
N GLY A 144 -7.00 15.64 -29.60
CA GLY A 144 -5.77 16.28 -29.17
C GLY A 144 -5.97 17.19 -27.94
N ASN A 145 -7.09 17.04 -27.23
CA ASN A 145 -7.41 17.83 -26.06
C ASN A 145 -6.83 17.17 -24.81
N ARG A 146 -5.57 17.52 -24.52
CA ARG A 146 -4.80 16.88 -23.44
C ARG A 146 -5.47 17.01 -22.07
N ASP A 147 -6.01 18.18 -21.73
CA ASP A 147 -6.52 18.42 -20.39
C ASP A 147 -7.84 17.69 -20.14
N ALA A 148 -8.73 17.67 -21.14
CA ALA A 148 -9.95 16.85 -21.07
C ALA A 148 -9.62 15.36 -21.09
N MET A 149 -8.68 14.91 -21.92
CA MET A 149 -8.26 13.50 -21.92
C MET A 149 -7.76 13.04 -20.55
N ILE A 150 -6.98 13.87 -19.85
CA ILE A 150 -6.52 13.56 -18.48
C ILE A 150 -7.69 13.52 -17.50
N TYR A 151 -8.68 14.40 -17.66
CA TYR A 151 -9.88 14.42 -16.84
C TYR A 151 -10.67 13.12 -17.01
N GLU A 152 -11.04 12.76 -18.24
CA GLU A 152 -11.82 11.53 -18.52
C GLU A 152 -11.03 10.26 -18.16
N ALA A 153 -9.72 10.24 -18.41
CA ALA A 153 -8.88 9.12 -18.00
C ALA A 153 -8.82 8.98 -16.48
N SER A 154 -8.89 10.07 -15.73
CA SER A 154 -8.94 10.04 -14.26
C SER A 154 -10.26 9.46 -13.77
N ASP A 155 -11.38 9.84 -14.39
CA ASP A 155 -12.71 9.30 -14.08
C ASP A 155 -12.82 7.83 -14.48
N LEU A 156 -12.23 7.43 -15.61
CA LEU A 156 -12.09 6.03 -16.00
C LEU A 156 -11.35 5.21 -14.93
N VAL A 157 -10.21 5.71 -14.45
CA VAL A 157 -9.44 5.04 -13.39
C VAL A 157 -10.27 4.94 -12.11
N TYR A 158 -10.95 6.02 -11.71
CA TYR A 158 -11.82 6.01 -10.53
C TYR A 158 -12.92 4.95 -10.63
N HIS A 159 -13.69 4.95 -11.72
CA HIS A 159 -14.80 4.00 -11.90
C HIS A 159 -14.30 2.56 -12.05
N LEU A 160 -13.12 2.35 -12.64
CA LEU A 160 -12.49 1.03 -12.68
C LEU A 160 -12.14 0.53 -11.27
N LEU A 161 -11.59 1.39 -10.40
CA LEU A 161 -11.33 1.02 -9.00
C LEU A 161 -12.61 0.62 -8.25
N VAL A 162 -13.70 1.37 -8.46
CA VAL A 162 -15.02 1.04 -7.87
C VAL A 162 -15.53 -0.30 -8.41
N LEU A 163 -15.36 -0.57 -9.70
CA LEU A 163 -15.76 -1.85 -10.32
C LEU A 163 -14.97 -3.03 -9.78
N LEU A 164 -13.64 -2.88 -9.62
CA LEU A 164 -12.78 -3.91 -9.04
C LEU A 164 -13.28 -4.26 -7.62
N GLU A 165 -13.47 -3.26 -6.76
CA GLU A 165 -13.96 -3.49 -5.40
C GLU A 165 -15.37 -4.12 -5.41
N ALA A 166 -16.29 -3.66 -6.27
CA ALA A 166 -17.64 -4.24 -6.39
C ALA A 166 -17.65 -5.70 -6.88
N THR A 167 -16.58 -6.15 -7.53
CA THR A 167 -16.42 -7.50 -8.08
C THR A 167 -15.45 -8.37 -7.27
N GLY A 168 -14.92 -7.86 -6.15
CA GLY A 168 -13.98 -8.58 -5.30
C GLY A 168 -12.56 -8.67 -5.87
N CYS A 169 -12.21 -7.81 -6.83
CA CYS A 169 -10.87 -7.67 -7.40
C CYS A 169 -10.14 -6.44 -6.84
N SER A 170 -8.84 -6.33 -7.14
CA SER A 170 -7.99 -5.21 -6.69
C SER A 170 -6.98 -4.77 -7.75
N ILE A 171 -6.37 -3.60 -7.54
CA ILE A 171 -5.21 -3.16 -8.32
C ILE A 171 -4.07 -4.18 -8.24
N SER A 172 -3.89 -4.84 -7.09
CA SER A 172 -2.88 -5.90 -6.97
C SER A 172 -3.12 -7.05 -7.94
N ASP A 173 -4.38 -7.39 -8.23
CA ASP A 173 -4.70 -8.46 -9.17
C ASP A 173 -4.41 -8.03 -10.61
N LEU A 174 -4.68 -6.76 -10.96
CA LEU A 174 -4.30 -6.19 -12.25
C LEU A 174 -2.77 -6.15 -12.43
N GLU A 175 -2.03 -5.72 -11.41
CA GLU A 175 -0.57 -5.67 -11.47
C GLU A 175 0.06 -7.06 -11.63
N LYS A 176 -0.43 -8.07 -10.90
CA LYS A 176 0.02 -9.46 -11.09
C LYS A 176 -0.18 -9.92 -12.52
N GLU A 177 -1.34 -9.61 -13.12
CA GLU A 177 -1.63 -9.99 -14.50
C GLU A 177 -0.74 -9.23 -15.51
N LEU A 178 -0.48 -7.94 -15.28
CA LEU A 178 0.42 -7.16 -16.12
C LEU A 178 1.88 -7.65 -16.01
N GLU A 179 2.35 -7.95 -14.80
CA GLU A 179 3.68 -8.53 -14.58
C GLU A 179 3.81 -9.89 -15.29
N ARG A 180 2.78 -10.73 -15.21
CA ARG A 180 2.73 -12.02 -15.90
C ARG A 180 2.87 -11.88 -17.42
N ARG A 181 2.32 -10.82 -18.02
CA ARG A 181 2.37 -10.55 -19.48
C ARG A 181 3.65 -9.85 -19.95
N HIS A 182 4.38 -9.21 -19.05
CA HIS A 182 5.61 -8.47 -19.39
C HIS A 182 6.83 -9.39 -19.56
N ARG A 183 6.76 -10.62 -19.05
CA ARG A 183 7.77 -11.67 -19.25
C ARG A 183 7.63 -12.32 -20.63
#